data_AF-A0A935R8J5-F1
#
_entry.id   AF-A0A935R8J5-F1
#
_cell.length_a   1.000
_cell.length_b   1.000
_cell.length_c   1.000
_cell.angle_alpha   90.00
_cell.angle_beta   90.00
_cell.angle_gamma   90.00
#
_symmetry.space_group_name_H-M   'P 1'
#
loop_
_entity.id
_entity.type
_entity.pdbx_description
1 polymer ?
#
loop_
_entity_poly.entity_id
_entity_poly.type
_entity_poly.pdbx_seq_one_letter_code
_entity_poly.pdbx_strand_id
1 'polypeptide(L)' 'MLFLLYYVFAITILIMHFTGSLARHNLEWLILLLAVTVFPAVIYL' A
#
# COMPACT_ATOMS: atom_id res chain seq x y z
N MET A 1 10.68 -9.89 10.43
CA MET A 1 9.26 -9.48 10.65
C MET A 1 8.81 -8.28 9.81
N LEU A 2 9.69 -7.36 9.38
CA LEU A 2 9.30 -6.14 8.65
C LEU A 2 8.50 -6.40 7.34
N PHE A 3 8.82 -7.47 6.62
CA PHE A 3 8.06 -7.90 5.44
C PHE A 3 6.57 -8.15 5.76
N LEU A 4 6.28 -8.78 6.91
CA LEU A 4 4.91 -9.04 7.36
C LEU A 4 4.17 -7.72 7.66
N LEU A 5 4.87 -6.76 8.29
CA LEU A 5 4.36 -5.43 8.57
C LEU A 5 4.01 -4.67 7.28
N TYR A 6 4.88 -4.78 6.27
CA TYR A 6 4.63 -4.23 4.93
C TYR A 6 3.37 -4.84 4.31
N TYR A 7 3.17 -6.15 4.46
CA TYR A 7 1.97 -6.84 3.95
C TYR A 7 0.67 -6.34 4.61
N VAL A 8 0.67 -6.18 5.94
CA VAL A 8 -0.48 -5.64 6.68
C VAL A 8 -0.80 -4.21 6.23
N PHE A 9 0.23 -3.39 6.05
CA PHE A 9 0.09 -2.02 5.56
C PHE A 9 -0.48 -1.99 4.13
N ALA A 10 0.06 -2.80 3.23
CA ALA A 10 -0.41 -2.92 1.85
C ALA A 10 -1.88 -3.34 1.77
N ILE A 11 -2.28 -4.36 2.55
CA ILE A 11 -3.68 -4.80 2.63
C ILE A 11 -4.58 -3.66 3.12
N THR A 12 -4.16 -2.91 4.14
CA THR A 12 -4.94 -1.78 4.68
C THR A 12 -5.16 -0.69 3.62
N ILE A 13 -4.12 -0.34 2.87
CA ILE A 13 -4.21 0.63 1.77
C ILE A 13 -5.14 0.13 0.66
N LEU A 14 -5.05 -1.15 0.29
CA LEU A 14 -5.94 -1.75 -0.71
C LEU A 14 -7.40 -1.71 -0.25
N ILE A 15 -7.68 -2.06 1.01
CA ILE A 15 -9.03 -1.94 1.59
C ILE A 15 -9.54 -0.50 1.52
N MET A 16 -8.71 0.48 1.93
CA MET A 16 -9.08 1.90 1.86
C MET A 16 -9.29 2.39 0.43
N HIS A 17 -8.54 1.87 -0.54
CA HIS A 17 -8.73 2.17 -1.96
C HIS A 17 -10.07 1.65 -2.47
N PHE A 18 -10.38 0.36 -2.26
CA PHE A 18 -11.63 -0.23 -2.71
C PHE A 18 -12.87 0.34 -2.00
N THR A 19 -12.71 0.82 -0.76
CA THR A 19 -13.79 1.53 -0.02
C THR A 19 -13.99 2.96 -0.53
N GLY A 20 -13.13 3.46 -1.43
CA GLY A 20 -13.20 4.83 -1.96
C GLY A 20 -12.74 5.91 -0.97
N SER A 21 -12.19 5.52 0.20
CA SER A 21 -11.67 6.46 1.20
C SER A 21 -10.45 7.22 0.66
N LEU A 22 -9.59 6.55 -0.11
CA LEU A 22 -8.41 7.17 -0.73
C LEU A 22 -8.80 8.26 -1.73
N ALA A 23 -9.81 8.02 -2.57
CA ALA A 23 -10.33 9.02 -3.51
C ALA A 23 -10.98 10.21 -2.78
N ARG A 24 -11.75 9.93 -1.71
CA ARG A 24 -12.37 10.99 -0.89
C ARG A 24 -11.37 11.91 -0.21
N HIS A 25 -10.19 11.39 0.17
CA HIS A 25 -9.14 12.18 0.79
C HIS A 25 -8.08 12.69 -0.20
N ASN A 26 -8.28 12.48 -1.51
CA ASN A 26 -7.30 12.85 -2.54
C ASN A 26 -5.93 12.18 -2.31
N LEU A 27 -5.95 10.93 -1.87
CA LEU A 27 -4.81 10.09 -1.47
C LEU A 27 -4.56 8.92 -2.43
N GLU A 28 -5.19 8.89 -3.61
CA GLU A 28 -5.04 7.79 -4.57
C GLU A 28 -3.59 7.57 -5.03
N TRP A 29 -2.76 8.60 -4.95
CA TRP A 29 -1.32 8.54 -5.20
C TRP A 29 -0.57 7.58 -4.25
N LEU A 30 -1.12 7.24 -3.08
CA LEU A 30 -0.56 6.20 -2.20
C LEU A 30 -0.49 4.83 -2.88
N ILE A 31 -1.39 4.51 -3.82
CA ILE A 31 -1.39 3.22 -4.52
C ILE A 31 -0.21 3.15 -5.49
N LEU A 32 0.11 4.26 -6.15
CA LEU A 32 1.28 4.34 -7.02
C LEU A 32 2.57 4.17 -6.21
N LEU A 33 2.66 4.82 -5.05
CA LEU A 33 3.76 4.65 -4.09
C LEU A 33 3.86 3.20 -3.57
N LEU A 34 2.73 2.58 -3.25
CA LEU A 34 2.68 1.17 -2.84
C LEU A 34 3.20 0.27 -3.97
N ALA A 35 2.77 0.51 -5.21
CA ALA A 35 3.19 -0.27 -6.38
C ALA A 35 4.70 -0.17 -6.63
N VAL A 36 5.28 1.03 -6.52
CA VAL A 36 6.74 1.22 -6.69
C VAL A 36 7.52 0.58 -5.55
N THR A 37 7.01 0.64 -4.32
CA THR A 37 7.70 0.09 -3.14
C THR A 37 7.55 -1.42 -2.99
N VAL A 38 6.57 -2.05 -3.64
CA VAL A 38 6.35 -3.51 -3.58
C VAL A 38 7.55 -4.27 -4.11
N PHE A 39 8.15 -3.82 -5.21
CA PHE A 39 9.30 -4.48 -5.82
C PHE A 39 10.53 -4.50 -4.91
N PRO A 40 11.02 -3.36 -4.39
CA PRO A 40 12.13 -3.37 -3.44
C PRO A 40 11.76 -4.07 -2.12
N ALA A 41 10.50 -3.99 -1.66
CA ALA A 41 10.07 -4.71 -0.47
C ALA A 41 10.18 -6.23 -0.65
N VAL A 42 9.83 -6.78 -1.81
CA VAL A 42 9.97 -8.23 -2.08
C VAL A 42 11.43 -8.65 -2.24
N ILE A 43 12.29 -7.79 -2.77
CA ILE A 43 13.69 -8.12 -3.03
C ILE A 43 14.57 -8.03 -1.77
N TYR A 44 14.30 -7.07 -0.88
CA TYR A 44 15.22 -6.70 0.20
C TYR A 44 14.70 -6.96 1.63
N LEU A 45 13.41 -7.24 1.85
CA LEU A 45 12.81 -7.49 3.19
C LEU A 45 12.42 -8.95 3.41
#